data_AF-A0A6C1KEX6-F1
#
_entry.id   AF-A0A6C1KEX6-F1
#
_cell.length_a   1.000
_cell.length_b   1.000
_cell.length_c   1.000
_cell.angle_alpha   90.00
_cell.angle_beta   90.00
_cell.angle_gamma   90.00
#
_symmetry.space_group_name_H-M   'P 1'
#
loop_
_entity.id
_entity.type
_entity.pdbx_description
1 polymer ?
#
loop_
_entity_poly.entity_id
_entity_poly.type
_entity_poly.pdbx_seq_one_letter_code
_entity_poly.pdbx_strand_id
1 'polypeptide(L)'
;MSLGSKQLPAEATGAGPGFLATAILASAYLGFTALMAFAPGVLATPIHAGGTLTMAFALGLGVILLGFALTVAYAVIGNRREMQADADSAILAAEGAAE
;
A
#
# COMPACT_ATOMS: atom_id res chain seq x y z
N MET A 1 -16.74 40.20 1.95
CA MET A 1 -16.84 39.05 1.04
C MET A 1 -15.42 38.64 0.68
N SER A 2 -14.79 37.85 1.57
CA SER A 2 -13.35 37.57 1.54
C SER A 2 -13.10 36.32 0.68
N LEU A 3 -12.64 36.55 -0.55
CA LEU A 3 -12.04 35.53 -1.41
C LEU A 3 -10.59 35.33 -0.94
N GLY A 4 -10.41 34.80 0.26
CA GLY A 4 -9.10 34.60 0.90
C GLY A 4 -8.88 33.14 1.22
N SER A 5 -7.79 32.58 0.69
CA SER A 5 -7.34 31.18 0.79
C SER A 5 -7.94 30.20 -0.24
N LYS A 6 -7.66 30.47 -1.52
CA LYS A 6 -7.15 29.38 -2.36
C LYS A 6 -5.94 28.80 -1.64
N GLN A 7 -6.19 27.79 -0.81
CA GLN A 7 -5.16 26.93 -0.26
C GLN A 7 -4.53 26.21 -1.46
N LEU A 8 -3.45 26.77 -1.98
CA LEU A 8 -2.53 26.02 -2.82
C LEU A 8 -1.95 24.92 -1.93
N PRO A 9 -2.06 23.64 -2.33
CA PRO A 9 -1.69 22.52 -1.49
C PRO A 9 -0.22 22.65 -1.13
N ALA A 10 0.02 22.90 0.16
CA ALA A 10 1.34 22.87 0.74
C ALA A 10 1.92 21.47 0.53
N GLU A 11 3.00 21.44 -0.26
CA GLU A 11 4.11 20.53 -0.03
C GLU A 11 3.82 19.03 -0.27
N ALA A 12 3.78 18.65 -1.55
CA ALA A 12 3.97 17.27 -1.99
C ALA A 12 5.43 16.79 -1.84
N THR A 13 6.09 17.10 -0.72
CA THR A 13 7.47 16.68 -0.40
C THR A 13 7.50 15.60 0.70
N GLY A 14 6.33 15.10 1.11
CA GLY A 14 6.21 13.82 1.79
C GLY A 14 5.71 12.78 0.80
N ALA A 15 6.47 11.71 0.58
CA ALA A 15 5.95 10.49 -0.03
C ALA A 15 4.77 10.00 0.82
N GLY A 16 3.55 10.47 0.51
CA GLY A 16 2.36 10.09 1.24
C GLY A 16 2.18 8.58 1.20
N PRO A 17 1.39 7.99 2.10
CA PRO A 17 1.19 6.54 2.16
C PRO A 17 0.72 5.94 0.81
N GLY A 18 0.03 6.72 -0.03
CA GLY A 18 -0.33 6.31 -1.40
C GLY A 18 0.87 6.22 -2.37
N PHE A 19 1.86 7.11 -2.26
CA PHE A 19 3.08 7.04 -3.05
C PHE A 19 3.91 5.81 -2.67
N LEU A 20 4.07 5.54 -1.37
CA LEU A 20 4.78 4.35 -0.87
C LEU A 20 4.10 3.06 -1.35
N ALA A 21 2.76 2.99 -1.24
CA ALA A 21 2.00 1.84 -1.75
C ALA A 21 2.22 1.64 -3.25
N THR A 22 2.16 2.71 -4.04
CA THR A 22 2.41 2.67 -5.49
C THR A 22 3.83 2.22 -5.81
N ALA A 23 4.85 2.78 -5.14
CA ALA A 23 6.25 2.45 -5.36
C ALA A 23 6.57 0.98 -5.03
N ILE A 24 6.01 0.46 -3.93
CA ILE A 24 6.16 -0.94 -3.54
C ILE A 24 5.46 -1.86 -4.56
N LEU A 25 4.23 -1.54 -4.96
CA LEU A 25 3.50 -2.33 -5.95
C LEU A 25 4.22 -2.36 -7.29
N ALA A 26 4.72 -1.20 -7.75
CA ALA A 26 5.50 -1.08 -8.98
C ALA A 26 6.80 -1.91 -8.91
N SER A 27 7.51 -1.85 -7.79
CA SER A 27 8.74 -2.61 -7.58
C SER A 27 8.48 -4.12 -7.54
N ALA A 28 7.43 -4.55 -6.84
CA ALA A 28 7.04 -5.96 -6.76
C ALA A 28 6.59 -6.49 -8.13
N TYR A 29 5.78 -5.72 -8.86
CA TYR A 29 5.29 -6.09 -10.18
C TYR A 29 6.42 -6.19 -11.21
N LEU A 30 7.28 -5.16 -11.29
CA LEU A 30 8.41 -5.16 -12.21
C LEU A 30 9.44 -6.23 -11.83
N GLY A 31 9.72 -6.42 -10.54
CA GLY A 31 10.63 -7.47 -10.07
C GLY A 31 10.12 -8.88 -10.41
N PHE A 32 8.83 -9.15 -10.17
CA PHE A 32 8.23 -10.44 -10.52
C PHE A 32 8.19 -10.66 -12.03
N THR A 33 7.81 -9.65 -12.79
CA THR A 33 7.77 -9.72 -14.27
C THR A 33 9.17 -9.94 -14.84
N ALA A 34 10.20 -9.27 -14.30
CA ALA A 34 11.59 -9.49 -14.68
C ALA A 34 12.06 -10.91 -14.34
N LEU A 35 11.68 -11.45 -13.17
CA LEU A 35 12.03 -12.82 -12.78
C LEU A 35 11.38 -13.86 -13.71
N MET A 36 10.10 -13.66 -14.06
CA MET A 36 9.37 -14.44 -15.07
C MET A 36 10.05 -14.40 -16.44
N ALA A 37 10.56 -13.23 -16.85
CA ALA A 37 11.14 -13.02 -18.17
C ALA A 37 12.60 -13.51 -18.30
N PHE A 38 13.45 -13.29 -17.29
CA PHE A 38 14.89 -13.56 -17.36
C PHE A 38 15.29 -14.91 -16.76
N ALA A 39 14.48 -15.49 -15.86
CA ALA A 39 14.81 -16.76 -15.20
C ALA A 39 13.73 -17.85 -15.37
N PRO A 40 13.22 -18.12 -16.59
CA PRO A 40 12.16 -19.11 -16.80
C PRO A 40 12.58 -20.54 -16.38
N GLY A 41 13.88 -20.84 -16.34
CA GLY A 41 14.39 -22.14 -15.87
C GLY A 41 14.22 -22.39 -14.36
N VAL A 42 14.25 -21.32 -13.54
CA VAL A 42 13.94 -21.39 -12.10
C VAL A 42 12.44 -21.60 -11.89
N LEU A 43 11.63 -21.13 -12.83
CA LEU A 43 10.19 -21.30 -12.79
C LEU A 43 9.74 -22.68 -13.26
N ALA A 44 10.49 -23.31 -14.15
CA ALA A 44 10.23 -24.67 -14.64
C ALA A 44 10.71 -25.75 -13.66
N THR A 45 11.41 -25.39 -12.57
CA THR A 45 11.88 -26.35 -11.59
C THR A 45 10.71 -26.83 -10.74
N PRO A 46 10.38 -28.14 -10.77
CA PRO A 46 9.30 -28.68 -9.97
C PRO A 46 9.69 -28.65 -8.50
N ILE A 47 8.78 -28.21 -7.63
CA ILE A 47 9.03 -28.05 -6.19
C ILE A 47 9.11 -29.43 -5.49
N HIS A 48 8.59 -30.47 -6.13
CA HIS A 48 8.67 -31.88 -5.72
C HIS A 48 8.92 -32.78 -6.93
N ALA A 49 9.73 -33.82 -6.76
CA ALA A 49 9.96 -34.82 -7.80
C ALA A 49 8.64 -35.53 -8.16
N GLY A 50 8.17 -35.35 -9.39
CA GLY A 50 6.89 -35.88 -9.89
C GLY A 50 5.66 -34.97 -9.69
N GLY A 51 5.84 -33.77 -9.10
CA GLY A 51 4.75 -32.82 -8.87
C GLY A 51 4.58 -31.80 -10.01
N THR A 52 3.33 -31.43 -10.31
CA THR A 52 2.96 -30.37 -11.27
C THR A 52 3.09 -28.94 -10.71
N LEU A 53 3.33 -28.80 -9.40
CA LEU A 53 3.56 -27.52 -8.76
C LEU A 53 4.97 -27.04 -9.07
N THR A 54 5.04 -25.93 -9.81
CA THR A 54 6.29 -25.31 -10.25
C THR A 54 6.62 -24.10 -9.38
N MET A 55 7.90 -23.74 -9.29
CA MET A 55 8.36 -22.58 -8.51
C MET A 55 7.65 -21.27 -8.93
N ALA A 56 7.18 -21.21 -10.18
CA ALA A 56 6.33 -20.14 -10.71
C ALA A 56 5.04 -19.92 -9.90
N PHE A 57 4.38 -21.00 -9.49
CA PHE A 57 3.15 -20.93 -8.71
C PHE A 57 3.41 -20.36 -7.31
N ALA A 58 4.48 -20.83 -6.65
CA ALA A 58 4.87 -20.34 -5.33
C ALA A 58 5.22 -18.84 -5.37
N LEU A 59 5.99 -18.41 -6.38
CA LEU A 59 6.32 -17.01 -6.58
C LEU A 59 5.07 -16.16 -6.89
N GLY A 60 4.17 -16.65 -7.74
CA GLY A 60 2.91 -15.97 -8.06
C GLY A 60 2.02 -15.79 -6.83
N LEU A 61 1.92 -16.82 -5.99
CA LEU A 61 1.19 -16.75 -4.73
C LEU A 61 1.82 -15.73 -3.77
N GLY A 62 3.15 -15.67 -3.70
CA GLY A 62 3.87 -14.67 -2.91
C GLY A 62 3.55 -13.23 -3.31
N VAL A 63 3.43 -12.95 -4.61
CA VAL A 63 3.07 -11.61 -5.11
C VAL A 63 1.62 -11.26 -4.79
N ILE A 64 0.69 -12.22 -4.91
CA ILE A 64 -0.72 -12.00 -4.53
C ILE A 64 -0.83 -11.68 -3.04
N LEU A 65 -0.16 -12.45 -2.19
CA LEU A 65 -0.13 -12.21 -0.74
C LEU A 65 0.48 -10.85 -0.40
N LEU A 66 1.55 -10.46 -1.08
CA LEU A 66 2.16 -9.14 -0.92
C LEU A 66 1.17 -8.02 -1.28
N GLY A 67 0.48 -8.13 -2.42
CA GLY A 67 -0.56 -7.18 -2.82
C GLY A 67 -1.68 -7.05 -1.78
N PHE A 68 -2.17 -8.18 -1.27
CA PHE A 68 -3.20 -8.20 -0.25
C PHE A 68 -2.73 -7.56 1.07
N ALA A 69 -1.51 -7.90 1.51
CA ALA A 69 -0.90 -7.30 2.71
C ALA A 69 -0.76 -5.78 2.57
N LEU A 70 -0.40 -5.29 1.39
CA LEU A 70 -0.35 -3.86 1.11
C LEU A 70 -1.72 -3.19 1.16
N THR A 71 -2.75 -3.81 0.60
CA THR A 71 -4.12 -3.29 0.69
C THR A 71 -4.58 -3.20 2.13
N VAL A 72 -4.32 -4.22 2.95
CA VAL A 72 -4.62 -4.20 4.39
C VAL A 72 -3.81 -3.12 5.10
N ALA A 73 -2.51 -3.03 4.86
CA ALA A 73 -1.65 -2.01 5.46
C ALA A 73 -2.11 -0.58 5.09
N TYR A 74 -2.45 -0.35 3.82
CA TYR A 74 -3.00 0.91 3.35
C TYR A 74 -4.33 1.24 4.03
N ALA A 75 -5.25 0.27 4.13
CA ALA A 75 -6.53 0.45 4.81
C ALA A 75 -6.35 0.78 6.30
N VAL A 76 -5.42 0.12 7.00
CA VAL A 76 -5.12 0.39 8.41
C VAL A 76 -4.52 1.79 8.59
N ILE A 77 -3.61 2.22 7.71
CA ILE A 77 -3.01 3.56 7.79
C ILE A 77 -4.05 4.64 7.49
N GLY A 78 -4.95 4.43 6.52
CA GLY A 78 -6.07 5.33 6.25
C GLY A 78 -7.00 5.44 7.45
N ASN A 79 -7.45 4.31 7.98
CA ASN A 79 -8.40 4.24 9.08
C ASN A 79 -7.85 4.86 10.39
N ARG A 80 -6.54 4.78 10.64
CA ARG A 80 -5.91 5.43 11.81
C ARG A 80 -5.93 6.96 11.71
N ARG A 81 -5.83 7.53 10.51
CA ARG A 81 -5.84 8.99 10.31
C ARG A 81 -7.23 9.58 10.53
N GLU A 82 -8.26 8.87 10.09
CA GLU A 82 -9.66 9.27 10.29
C GLU A 82 -10.04 9.22 11.77
N MET A 83 -9.65 8.17 12.51
CA MET A 83 -9.91 8.09 13.94
C MET A 83 -9.26 9.21 14.78
N GLN A 84 -8.05 9.66 14.41
CA GLN A 84 -7.41 10.78 15.11
C GLN A 84 -8.12 12.11 14.83
N ALA A 85 -8.60 12.33 13.60
CA ALA A 85 -9.35 13.52 13.25
C ALA A 85 -10.70 13.59 14.01
N ASP A 86 -11.36 12.45 14.18
CA ASP A 86 -12.62 12.36 14.92
C ASP A 86 -12.40 12.62 16.42
N ALA A 87 -11.31 12.10 17.00
CA ALA A 87 -10.92 12.34 18.38
C ALA A 87 -10.57 13.83 18.66
N ASP A 88 -9.81 14.47 17.78
CA ASP A 88 -9.48 15.91 17.92
C ASP A 88 -10.74 16.77 17.82
N SER A 89 -11.68 16.44 16.92
CA SER A 89 -12.93 17.18 16.79
C SER A 89 -13.85 17.04 18.00
N ALA A 90 -13.86 15.87 18.65
CA ALA A 90 -14.61 15.62 19.87
C ALA A 90 -14.03 16.38 21.07
N ILE A 91 -12.70 16.50 21.15
CA ILE A 91 -12.03 17.30 22.20
C ILE A 91 -12.35 18.78 22.00
N LEU A 92 -12.25 19.31 20.78
CA LEU A 92 -12.58 20.71 20.47
C LEU A 92 -14.06 21.02 20.75
N ALA A 93 -14.98 20.09 20.46
CA ALA A 93 -16.40 20.24 20.78
C ALA A 93 -16.66 20.23 22.30
N ALA A 94 -15.88 19.44 23.06
CA ALA A 94 -15.96 19.41 24.52
C ALA A 94 -15.39 20.69 25.17
N GLU A 95 -14.30 21.23 24.62
CA GLU A 95 -13.72 22.50 25.07
C GLU A 95 -14.65 23.68 24.73
N GLY A 96 -15.23 23.71 23.54
CA GLY A 96 -16.17 24.77 23.13
C GLY A 96 -17.53 24.74 23.85
N ALA A 97 -17.89 23.64 24.52
CA ALA A 97 -19.08 23.55 25.35
C ALA A 97 -18.84 23.98 26.81
N ALA A 98 -17.58 24.21 27.19
CA ALA A 98 -17.18 24.61 28.55
C ALA A 98 -16.96 26.13 28.70
N GLU A 99 -16.96 26.89 27.60
CA GLU A 99 -16.96 28.36 27.57
C GLU A 99 -18.38 28.95 27.42
#